data_AF-A0A485LXL6-F1
#
_entry.id   AF-A0A485LXL6-F1
#
_cell.length_a   1.000
_cell.length_b   1.000
_cell.length_c   1.000
_cell.angle_alpha   90.00
_cell.angle_beta   90.00
_cell.angle_gamma   90.00
#
_symmetry.space_group_name_H-M   'P 1'
#
loop_
_entity.id
_entity.type
_entity.pdbx_description
1 polymer ?
#
loop_
_entity_poly.entity_id
_entity_poly.type
_entity_poly.pdbx_seq_one_letter_code
_entity_poly.pdbx_strand_id
1 'polypeptide(L)' 'MPGLNEIPMNKIFDGSVVIITMSTGQWDGSLEAAYDYGHTLLELDENEIPVKAYRKPQLPGGVRTAIRGAV' A
#
# COMPACT_ATOMS: atom_id res chain seq x y z
N MET A 1 -17.42 -1.68 -12.71
CA MET A 1 -16.06 -2.27 -12.87
C MET A 1 -15.40 -1.67 -14.09
N PRO A 2 -14.23 -1.03 -13.96
CA PRO A 2 -13.47 -0.60 -15.12
C PRO A 2 -13.10 -1.83 -15.96
N GLY A 3 -13.27 -1.72 -17.27
CA GLY A 3 -12.89 -2.79 -18.20
C GLY A 3 -11.37 -2.95 -18.24
N LEU A 4 -10.85 -3.96 -17.55
CA LEU A 4 -9.45 -4.34 -17.63
C LEU A 4 -9.22 -5.08 -18.96
N ASN A 5 -8.24 -4.63 -19.73
CA ASN A 5 -7.81 -5.32 -20.94
C ASN A 5 -6.50 -6.05 -20.64
N GLU A 6 -6.40 -7.30 -21.06
CA GLU A 6 -5.12 -8.02 -21.05
C GLU A 6 -4.14 -7.34 -22.00
N ILE A 7 -2.89 -7.16 -21.56
CA ILE A 7 -1.81 -6.63 -22.38
C ILE A 7 -0.68 -7.66 -22.49
N PRO A 8 0.06 -7.71 -23.60
CA PRO A 8 1.25 -8.54 -23.71
C PRO A 8 2.31 -8.15 -22.67
N MET A 9 2.97 -9.13 -22.04
CA MET A 9 3.98 -8.91 -20.99
C MET A 9 5.14 -8.00 -21.44
N ASN A 10 5.54 -8.07 -22.70
CA ASN A 10 6.61 -7.20 -23.23
C ASN A 10 6.21 -5.72 -23.33
N LYS A 11 4.93 -5.38 -23.12
CA LYS A 11 4.40 -4.01 -23.18
C LYS A 11 4.40 -3.28 -21.84
N ILE A 12 4.79 -3.94 -20.74
CA ILE A 12 4.72 -3.33 -19.40
C ILE A 12 5.66 -2.12 -19.23
N PHE A 13 6.69 -2.00 -20.09
CA PHE A 13 7.66 -0.90 -20.06
C PHE A 13 7.43 0.17 -21.14
N ASP A 14 6.36 0.05 -21.95
CA ASP A 14 6.09 0.95 -23.08
C ASP A 14 5.51 2.33 -22.67
N GLY A 15 5.59 2.71 -21.39
CA GLY A 15 5.10 3.99 -20.87
C GLY A 15 5.59 4.32 -19.46
N SER A 16 5.13 5.45 -18.90
CA SER A 16 5.38 5.82 -17.50
C SER A 16 4.54 4.96 -16.55
N VAL A 17 4.95 3.70 -16.39
CA VAL A 17 4.26 2.72 -15.55
C VAL A 17 5.01 2.59 -14.22
N VAL A 18 4.26 2.62 -13.12
CA VAL A 18 4.77 2.22 -11.80
C VAL A 18 4.48 0.73 -11.63
N ILE A 19 5.51 -0.10 -11.83
CA ILE A 19 5.43 -1.54 -11.59
C ILE A 19 6.03 -1.81 -10.22
N ILE A 20 5.22 -2.31 -9.30
CA ILE A 20 5.66 -2.69 -7.96
C ILE A 20 5.55 -4.21 -7.86
N THR A 21 6.70 -4.89 -7.98
CA THR A 21 6.81 -6.33 -7.74
C THR A 21 7.29 -6.54 -6.32
N MET A 22 6.56 -7.32 -5.53
CA MET A 22 6.85 -7.57 -4.12
C MET A 22 6.74 -9.07 -3.82
N SER A 23 7.71 -9.59 -3.06
CA SER A 23 7.71 -10.95 -2.53
C SER A 23 6.61 -11.15 -1.50
N THR A 24 6.25 -12.42 -1.24
CA THR A 24 5.34 -12.80 -0.16
C THR A 24 5.78 -12.16 1.17
N GLY A 25 4.87 -11.49 1.87
CA GLY A 25 5.12 -10.78 3.13
C GLY A 25 5.62 -9.34 2.99
N GLN A 26 6.16 -8.92 1.82
CA GLN A 26 6.53 -7.51 1.64
C GLN A 26 5.29 -6.61 1.61
N TRP A 27 4.16 -7.11 1.10
CA TRP A 27 2.88 -6.38 1.13
C TRP A 27 2.44 -6.05 2.56
N ASP A 28 2.56 -7.01 3.46
CA ASP A 28 2.24 -6.82 4.88
C ASP A 28 3.17 -5.79 5.51
N GLY A 29 4.48 -5.86 5.23
CA GLY A 29 5.46 -4.89 5.71
C GLY A 29 5.23 -3.47 5.18
N SER A 30 4.86 -3.32 3.90
CA SER A 30 4.52 -2.00 3.33
C SER A 30 3.25 -1.41 3.95
N LEU A 31 2.23 -2.24 4.18
CA LEU A 31 1.02 -1.82 4.88
C LEU A 31 1.32 -1.42 6.32
N GLU A 32 2.12 -2.21 7.04
CA GLU A 32 2.55 -1.90 8.41
C GLU A 32 3.30 -0.57 8.49
N ALA A 33 4.28 -0.35 7.60
CA ALA A 33 5.02 0.90 7.52
C ALA A 33 4.11 2.10 7.24
N ALA A 34 3.12 1.96 6.34
CA ALA A 34 2.15 3.00 6.07
C ALA A 34 1.32 3.35 7.31
N TYR A 35 0.85 2.35 8.05
CA TYR A 35 0.11 2.57 9.29
C TYR A 35 0.96 3.24 10.37
N ASP A 36 2.22 2.84 10.52
CA ASP A 36 3.14 3.42 11.50
C ASP A 36 3.49 4.87 11.18
N TYR A 37 3.49 5.23 9.89
CA TYR A 37 3.62 6.61 9.44
C TYR A 37 2.33 7.45 9.65
N GLY A 38 1.22 6.80 10.02
CA GLY A 38 -0.06 7.45 10.26
C GLY A 38 -0.97 7.56 9.03
N HIS A 39 -0.73 6.74 8.00
CA HIS A 39 -1.63 6.66 6.85
C HIS A 39 -2.98 6.05 7.26
N THR A 40 -4.01 6.36 6.47
CA THR A 40 -5.38 5.88 6.68
C THR A 40 -5.71 4.80 5.65
N LEU A 41 -6.21 3.65 6.10
CA LEU A 41 -6.81 2.65 5.21
C LEU A 41 -8.25 3.05 4.93
N LEU A 42 -8.63 3.05 3.65
CA LEU A 42 -10.01 3.25 3.21
C LEU A 42 -10.62 1.90 2.81
N GLU A 43 -11.82 1.62 3.30
CA GLU A 43 -12.70 0.56 2.78
C GLU A 43 -13.57 1.17 1.69
N LEU A 44 -13.55 0.56 0.51
CA LEU A 44 -14.34 0.96 -0.65
C LEU A 44 -15.51 -0.01 -0.85
N ASP A 45 -16.63 0.49 -1.37
CA ASP A 45 -17.74 -0.36 -1.83
C ASP A 45 -17.49 -0.91 -3.25
N GLU A 46 -18.48 -1.63 -3.79
CA GLU A 46 -18.44 -2.21 -5.13
C GLU A 46 -18.32 -1.19 -6.28
N ASN A 47 -18.57 0.09 -5.99
CA ASN A 47 -18.45 1.22 -6.92
C ASN A 47 -17.18 2.06 -6.66
N GLU A 48 -16.23 1.52 -5.87
CA GLU A 48 -14.98 2.19 -5.51
C GLU A 48 -15.17 3.48 -4.67
N ILE A 49 -16.32 3.61 -3.99
CA ILE A 49 -16.60 4.76 -3.13
C ILE A 49 -16.13 4.47 -1.70
N PRO A 50 -15.36 5.37 -1.06
CA PRO A 50 -14.96 5.20 0.34
C PRO A 50 -16.17 5.19 1.28
N VAL A 51 -16.31 4.11 2.06
CA VAL A 51 -17.41 3.93 3.03
C VAL A 51 -16.93 3.93 4.48
N LYS A 52 -15.67 3.56 4.74
CA LYS A 52 -15.06 3.61 6.08
C LYS A 52 -13.58 3.97 6.01
N ALA A 53 -13.06 4.48 7.12
CA ALA A 53 -11.67 4.87 7.28
C ALA A 53 -11.10 4.34 8.60
N TYR A 54 -9.91 3.75 8.54
CA TYR A 54 -9.22 3.15 9.68
C TYR A 54 -7.80 3.71 9.80
N ARG A 55 -7.34 3.94 11.03
CA ARG A 55 -5.97 4.37 11.32
C ARG A 55 -5.53 3.79 12.66
N LYS A 56 -4.24 3.45 12.79
CA LYS A 56 -3.65 3.13 14.11
C LYS A 56 -3.81 4.34 15.04
N PRO A 57 -4.16 4.14 16.32
CA PRO A 57 -4.19 5.24 17.28
C PRO A 57 -2.83 5.95 17.32
N GLN A 58 -2.80 7.27 17.20
CA GLN A 58 -1.58 8.02 17.49
C GLN A 58 -1.30 7.89 18.98
N LEU A 59 -0.28 7.11 19.34
CA LEU A 59 0.23 7.11 20.70
C LEU A 59 0.79 8.52 21.02
N PRO A 60 0.44 9.12 22.17
CA PRO A 60 1.00 10.40 22.56
C PRO A 60 2.52 10.25 22.77
N GLY A 61 3.30 10.98 21.97
CA GLY A 61 4.76 10.95 21.98
C GLY A 61 5.31 10.05 20.86
N GLY A 62 5.79 10.66 19.79
CA GLY A 62 6.30 9.98 18.60
C GLY A 62 7.56 9.14 18.87
N VAL A 63 7.38 7.94 19.41
CA VAL A 63 8.42 6.90 19.38
C VAL A 63 8.40 6.32 17.97
N ARG A 64 9.20 6.93 17.09
CA ARG A 64 9.65 6.26 15.86
C ARG A 64 10.60 5.17 16.31
N THR A 65 10.14 3.92 16.38
CA THR A 65 11.04 2.78 16.51
C THR A 65 11.89 2.73 15.25
N ALA A 66 13.07 3.33 15.31
CA ALA A 66 14.09 3.14 14.30
C ALA A 66 14.41 1.66 14.29
N ILE A 67 14.01 0.96 13.22
CA ILE A 67 14.48 -0.40 12.96
C ILE A 67 15.98 -0.24 12.65
N ARG A 68 16.81 -0.35 13.69
CA ARG A 68 18.26 -0.49 13.54
C ARG A 68 18.49 -1.80 12.79
N GLY A 69 19.31 -1.71 11.74
CA GLY A 69 19.53 -2.80 10.79
C GLY A 69 19.92 -4.13 11.42
N ALA A 70 19.58 -5.18 10.70
CA ALA A 70 20.23 -6.47 10.77
C ALA A 70 20.76 -6.79 9.36
N VAL A 71 22.09 -6.67 9.26
CA VAL A 71 23.08 -7.28 8.35
C VAL A 71 22.62 -7.76 6.98
#